data_AF-A0A2E7JLD4-F1
#
_entry.id   AF-A0A2E7JLD4-F1
#
_cell.length_a   1.000
_cell.length_b   1.000
_cell.length_c   1.000
_cell.angle_alpha   90.00
_cell.angle_beta   90.00
_cell.angle_gamma   90.00
#
_symmetry.space_group_name_H-M   'P 1'
#
loop_
_entity.id
_entity.type
_entity.pdbx_description
1 polymer ?
#
loop_
_entity_poly.entity_id
_entity_poly.type
_entity_poly.pdbx_seq_one_letter_code
_entity_poly.pdbx_strand_id
1 'polypeptide(L)'
;RQSGDLRADVTVCTVNAWANSLLARVDQPLPARNFVHERFVTKPFDRAPQLPAVNDDATGVYYRPTETNALLLGSGAVEPEQVNPDPDFDLAQLSPTPESLPFILDAVRDRLPLMHDAEIDYHRVGLVSYPIDFLPNIGPIAALPGLYLGTNFCSGGFGHTPMAGRLLAEYIIDGQTTFDGSDFAPDRFADFDTKTYLTQDITYNGMIETHAAQSRGFVRKKH
;
A
#
# COMPACT_ATOMS: atom_id res chain seq x y z
N ARG A 1 -10.05 16.88 -20.82
CA ARG A 1 -9.02 15.84 -21.11
C ARG A 1 -8.53 16.10 -22.53
N GLN A 2 -7.22 16.22 -22.77
CA GLN A 2 -6.70 16.14 -24.14
C GLN A 2 -6.97 14.72 -24.65
N SER A 3 -7.57 14.60 -25.83
CA SER A 3 -7.82 13.33 -26.50
C SER A 3 -6.82 13.16 -27.64
N GLY A 4 -6.16 12.01 -27.71
CA GLY A 4 -5.17 11.67 -28.74
C GLY A 4 -3.94 10.99 -28.16
N ASP A 5 -3.09 10.48 -29.03
CA ASP A 5 -1.86 9.81 -28.63
C ASP A 5 -0.85 10.82 -28.08
N LEU A 6 -0.29 10.52 -26.90
CA LEU A 6 0.86 11.22 -26.33
C LEU A 6 2.10 10.36 -26.56
N ARG A 7 3.12 10.95 -27.19
CA ARG A 7 4.42 10.29 -27.39
C ARG A 7 5.39 10.80 -26.34
N ALA A 8 6.10 9.88 -25.71
CA ALA A 8 7.16 10.18 -24.76
C ALA A 8 8.28 9.15 -24.91
N ASP A 9 9.53 9.60 -24.79
CA ASP A 9 10.69 8.72 -24.73
C ASP A 9 10.73 7.94 -23.41
N VAL A 10 10.15 8.53 -22.36
CA VAL A 10 10.09 7.98 -21.01
C VAL A 10 8.68 8.11 -20.45
N THR A 11 8.16 7.02 -19.88
CA THR A 11 6.90 6.97 -19.15
C THR A 11 7.14 6.41 -17.75
N VAL A 12 6.58 7.07 -16.72
CA VAL A 12 6.64 6.60 -15.33
C VAL A 12 5.24 6.27 -14.85
N CYS A 13 5.00 5.00 -14.52
CA CYS A 13 3.73 4.51 -14.00
C CYS A 13 3.71 4.64 -12.46
N THR A 14 2.96 5.62 -11.97
CA THR A 14 2.80 5.90 -10.53
C THR A 14 1.33 5.83 -10.08
N VAL A 15 0.50 5.04 -10.77
CA VAL A 15 -0.95 4.94 -10.50
C VAL A 15 -1.31 3.93 -9.41
N ASN A 16 -0.31 3.38 -8.72
CA ASN A 16 -0.47 2.50 -7.55
C ASN A 16 -1.48 1.36 -7.74
N ALA A 17 -2.68 1.45 -7.15
CA ALA A 17 -3.69 0.38 -7.20
C ALA A 17 -4.17 0.05 -8.62
N TRP A 18 -4.04 1.00 -9.55
CA TRP A 18 -4.39 0.84 -10.96
C TRP A 18 -3.24 0.31 -11.82
N ALA A 19 -2.05 0.03 -11.25
CA ALA A 19 -0.88 -0.34 -12.06
C ALA A 19 -1.16 -1.57 -12.92
N ASN A 20 -1.75 -2.63 -12.36
CA ASN A 20 -2.05 -3.85 -13.11
C ASN A 20 -3.15 -3.67 -14.17
N SER A 21 -4.07 -2.71 -14.04
CA SER A 21 -5.07 -2.43 -15.08
C SER A 21 -4.46 -1.79 -16.34
N LEU A 22 -3.29 -1.16 -16.19
CA LEU A 22 -2.47 -0.67 -17.29
C LEU A 22 -1.46 -1.71 -17.77
N LEU A 23 -0.70 -2.31 -16.85
CA LEU A 23 0.41 -3.21 -17.18
C LEU A 23 -0.04 -4.53 -17.82
N ALA A 24 -1.25 -5.00 -17.54
CA ALA A 24 -1.82 -6.15 -18.23
C ALA A 24 -1.99 -5.91 -19.75
N ARG A 25 -2.13 -4.65 -20.19
CA ARG A 25 -2.28 -4.29 -21.62
C ARG A 25 -0.99 -4.46 -22.41
N VAL A 26 0.15 -4.57 -21.73
CA VAL A 26 1.49 -4.75 -22.31
C VAL A 26 2.15 -6.05 -21.83
N ASP A 27 1.37 -7.00 -21.29
CA ASP A 27 1.81 -8.31 -20.77
C ASP A 27 2.94 -8.22 -19.74
N GLN A 28 2.91 -7.21 -18.86
CA GLN A 28 3.86 -7.03 -17.76
C GLN A 28 3.17 -6.85 -16.38
N PRO A 29 2.15 -7.66 -16.02
CA PRO A 29 1.50 -7.51 -14.72
C PRO A 29 2.49 -7.78 -13.58
N LEU A 30 2.26 -7.15 -12.43
CA LEU A 30 3.00 -7.38 -11.19
C LEU A 30 2.23 -8.34 -10.29
N PRO A 31 2.91 -9.17 -9.47
CA PRO A 31 2.26 -10.00 -8.46
C PRO A 31 1.87 -9.15 -7.25
N ALA A 32 0.91 -8.24 -7.47
CA ALA A 32 0.43 -7.28 -6.51
C ALA A 32 -1.09 -7.28 -6.45
N ARG A 33 -1.63 -7.11 -5.24
CA ARG A 33 -3.07 -7.07 -4.94
C ARG A 33 -3.40 -5.78 -4.21
N ASN A 34 -4.64 -5.32 -4.38
CA ASN A 34 -5.12 -4.15 -3.67
C ASN A 34 -6.19 -4.55 -2.67
N PHE A 35 -6.10 -3.95 -1.50
CA PHE A 35 -7.04 -4.17 -0.41
C PHE A 35 -7.62 -2.84 0.02
N VAL A 36 -8.88 -2.88 0.43
CA VAL A 36 -9.55 -1.75 1.07
C VAL A 36 -8.78 -1.39 2.34
N HIS A 37 -8.45 -0.11 2.47
CA HIS A 37 -7.84 0.44 3.67
C HIS A 37 -8.69 1.59 4.17
N GLU A 38 -9.04 1.53 5.44
CA GLU A 38 -9.94 2.47 6.07
C GLU A 38 -9.31 3.14 7.28
N ARG A 39 -9.75 4.37 7.52
CA ARG A 39 -9.37 5.16 8.69
C ARG A 39 -10.56 5.93 9.20
N PHE A 40 -10.66 6.02 10.52
CA PHE A 40 -11.66 6.76 11.25
C PHE A 40 -10.99 7.95 11.92
N VAL A 41 -11.68 9.08 11.94
CA VAL A 41 -11.17 10.31 12.57
C VAL A 41 -12.20 10.75 13.59
N THR A 42 -11.74 11.02 14.81
CA THR A 42 -12.61 11.55 15.87
C THR A 42 -12.99 13.00 15.58
N LYS A 43 -14.01 13.51 16.26
CA LYS A 43 -14.14 14.96 16.44
C LYS A 43 -12.90 15.51 17.14
N PRO A 44 -12.56 16.79 16.92
CA PRO A 44 -11.51 17.46 17.69
C PRO A 44 -11.78 17.36 19.19
N PHE A 45 -10.75 17.01 19.95
CA PHE A 45 -10.73 17.13 21.40
C PHE A 45 -10.47 18.58 21.81
N ASP A 46 -10.93 18.97 23.01
CA ASP A 46 -10.67 20.29 23.58
C ASP A 46 -9.17 20.61 23.69
N ARG A 47 -8.35 19.57 23.87
CA ARG A 47 -6.90 19.65 23.93
C ARG A 47 -6.28 18.64 22.97
N ALA A 48 -5.22 19.05 22.31
CA ALA A 48 -4.43 18.17 21.43
C ALA A 48 -4.02 16.88 22.17
N PRO A 49 -4.34 15.69 21.63
CA PRO A 49 -3.87 14.44 22.21
C PRO A 49 -2.35 14.41 22.32
N GLN A 50 -1.83 14.18 23.53
CA GLN A 50 -0.39 14.18 23.83
C GLN A 50 0.20 12.75 23.71
N LEU A 51 0.29 12.25 22.49
CA LEU A 51 0.89 10.94 22.20
C LEU A 51 1.60 10.95 20.83
N PRO A 52 2.61 10.10 20.61
CA PRO A 52 3.18 9.93 19.27
C PRO A 52 2.18 9.21 18.34
N ALA A 53 2.54 9.09 17.06
CA ALA A 53 1.93 8.08 16.21
C ALA A 53 2.34 6.69 16.72
N VAL A 54 1.37 5.78 16.83
CA VAL A 54 1.56 4.42 17.36
C VAL A 54 1.06 3.41 16.34
N ASN A 55 1.88 2.42 16.04
CA ASN A 55 1.45 1.14 15.48
C ASN A 55 1.47 0.14 16.64
N ASP A 56 0.31 -0.34 17.05
CA ASP A 56 0.17 -1.33 18.11
C ASP A 56 0.01 -2.71 17.48
N ASP A 57 1.15 -3.35 17.23
CA ASP A 57 1.21 -4.69 16.64
C ASP A 57 0.55 -5.75 17.52
N ALA A 58 0.40 -5.52 18.83
CA ALA A 58 -0.25 -6.47 19.73
C ALA A 58 -1.77 -6.53 19.51
N THR A 59 -2.38 -5.44 19.05
CA THR A 59 -3.81 -5.40 18.68
C THR A 59 -4.08 -5.21 17.20
N GLY A 60 -3.05 -4.95 16.40
CA GLY A 60 -3.19 -4.69 14.96
C GLY A 60 -3.88 -3.36 14.62
N VAL A 61 -3.87 -2.40 15.55
CA VAL A 61 -4.42 -1.05 15.34
C VAL A 61 -3.31 -0.03 15.30
N TYR A 62 -3.53 1.05 14.56
CA TYR A 62 -2.66 2.22 14.59
C TYR A 62 -3.49 3.46 14.87
N TYR A 63 -2.87 4.41 15.55
CA TYR A 63 -3.50 5.69 15.85
C TYR A 63 -2.48 6.80 15.92
N ARG A 64 -2.88 8.01 15.55
CA ARG A 64 -2.04 9.19 15.62
C ARG A 64 -2.85 10.47 15.81
N PRO A 65 -2.31 11.46 16.52
CA PRO A 65 -2.90 12.79 16.53
C PRO A 65 -2.94 13.40 15.13
N THR A 66 -3.92 14.26 14.90
CA THR A 66 -3.99 15.15 13.75
C THR A 66 -3.61 16.57 14.15
N GLU A 67 -3.38 17.43 13.16
CA GLU A 67 -3.13 18.88 13.38
C GLU A 67 -4.39 19.63 13.87
N THR A 68 -5.55 18.99 13.83
CA THR A 68 -6.85 19.57 14.19
C THR A 68 -7.35 19.10 15.56
N ASN A 69 -6.44 18.72 16.46
CA ASN A 69 -6.74 18.14 17.78
C ASN A 69 -7.64 16.89 17.72
N ALA A 70 -7.70 16.17 16.60
CA ALA A 70 -8.43 14.90 16.52
C ALA A 70 -7.46 13.71 16.63
N LEU A 71 -8.01 12.51 16.71
CA LEU A 71 -7.27 11.26 16.58
C LEU A 71 -7.70 10.54 15.30
N LEU A 72 -6.73 10.13 14.49
CA LEU A 72 -6.93 9.22 13.37
C LEU A 72 -6.63 7.81 13.87
N LEU A 73 -7.53 6.87 13.61
CA LEU A 73 -7.41 5.46 13.93
C LEU A 73 -7.60 4.60 12.68
N GLY A 74 -6.95 3.45 12.64
CA GLY A 74 -7.21 2.42 11.63
C GLY A 74 -6.69 1.06 12.08
N SER A 75 -7.02 0.03 11.31
CA SER A 75 -6.64 -1.34 11.59
C SER A 75 -6.39 -2.08 10.28
N GLY A 76 -5.49 -3.05 10.31
CA GLY A 76 -5.36 -4.08 9.27
C GLY A 76 -5.75 -5.47 9.77
N ALA A 77 -6.29 -5.57 10.99
CA ALA A 77 -6.58 -6.85 11.65
C ALA A 77 -7.94 -7.45 11.25
N VAL A 78 -8.90 -6.59 10.88
CA VAL A 78 -10.13 -7.04 10.24
C VAL A 78 -9.80 -7.28 8.78
N GLU A 79 -10.14 -8.47 8.28
CA GLU A 79 -9.82 -8.90 6.92
C GLU A 79 -10.38 -7.90 5.89
N PRO A 80 -9.52 -7.15 5.17
CA PRO A 80 -9.98 -6.15 4.21
C PRO A 80 -10.45 -6.79 2.91
N GLU A 81 -11.45 -6.18 2.29
CA GLU A 81 -11.90 -6.58 0.96
C GLU A 81 -10.77 -6.40 -0.07
N GLN A 82 -10.54 -7.43 -0.90
CA GLN A 82 -9.65 -7.31 -2.05
C GLN A 82 -10.39 -6.67 -3.23
N VAL A 83 -9.79 -5.65 -3.84
CA VAL A 83 -10.37 -4.93 -4.98
C VAL A 83 -9.36 -4.84 -6.12
N ASN A 84 -9.79 -5.18 -7.33
CA ASN A 84 -9.02 -4.98 -8.55
C ASN A 84 -9.66 -3.86 -9.36
N PRO A 85 -9.21 -2.60 -9.21
CA PRO A 85 -9.86 -1.47 -9.85
C PRO A 85 -9.56 -1.45 -11.35
N ASP A 86 -10.63 -1.34 -12.15
CA ASP A 86 -10.49 -0.95 -13.55
C ASP A 86 -10.14 0.56 -13.66
N PRO A 87 -9.77 1.06 -14.86
CA PRO A 87 -9.39 2.47 -15.04
C PRO A 87 -10.47 3.50 -14.68
N ASP A 88 -11.75 3.12 -14.63
CA ASP A 88 -12.88 3.99 -14.35
C ASP A 88 -13.43 3.81 -12.92
N PHE A 89 -12.80 2.95 -12.11
CA PHE A 89 -13.18 2.68 -10.72
C PHE A 89 -13.20 3.96 -9.86
N ASP A 90 -14.35 4.25 -9.25
CA ASP A 90 -14.52 5.37 -8.33
C ASP A 90 -14.31 4.92 -6.87
N LEU A 91 -13.32 5.49 -6.18
CA LEU A 91 -13.08 5.23 -4.76
C LEU A 91 -14.27 5.64 -3.87
N ALA A 92 -15.14 6.56 -4.33
CA ALA A 92 -16.30 7.01 -3.56
C ALA A 92 -17.34 5.89 -3.34
N GLN A 93 -17.29 4.79 -4.10
CA GLN A 93 -18.16 3.64 -3.88
C GLN A 93 -17.69 2.72 -2.75
N LEU A 94 -16.44 2.88 -2.29
CA LEU A 94 -15.91 2.08 -1.19
C LEU A 94 -16.53 2.52 0.14
N SER A 95 -16.89 1.54 0.96
CA SER A 95 -17.45 1.74 2.29
C SER A 95 -16.59 1.04 3.34
N PRO A 96 -16.57 1.55 4.59
CA PRO A 96 -15.84 0.91 5.65
C PRO A 96 -16.44 -0.46 5.99
N THR A 97 -15.59 -1.40 6.40
CA THR A 97 -16.03 -2.72 6.86
C THR A 97 -16.80 -2.54 8.17
N PRO A 98 -18.03 -3.05 8.30
CA PRO A 98 -18.88 -2.82 9.48
C PRO A 98 -18.21 -3.20 10.81
N GLU A 99 -17.37 -4.23 10.81
CA GLU A 99 -16.68 -4.77 11.98
C GLU A 99 -15.45 -3.95 12.40
N SER A 100 -14.89 -3.12 11.51
CA SER A 100 -13.62 -2.43 11.74
C SER A 100 -13.69 -1.38 12.84
N LEU A 101 -14.72 -0.53 12.84
CA LEU A 101 -14.85 0.48 13.88
C LEU A 101 -15.10 -0.14 15.27
N PRO A 102 -16.06 -1.09 15.45
CA PRO A 102 -16.21 -1.81 16.72
C PRO A 102 -14.92 -2.47 17.20
N PHE A 103 -14.18 -3.12 16.30
CA PHE A 103 -12.89 -3.74 16.62
C PHE A 103 -11.86 -2.71 17.12
N ILE A 104 -11.69 -1.60 16.39
CA ILE A 104 -10.74 -0.54 16.76
C ILE A 104 -11.08 0.04 18.12
N LEU A 105 -12.35 0.37 18.37
CA LEU A 105 -12.78 0.97 19.64
C LEU A 105 -12.55 0.04 20.83
N ASP A 106 -12.82 -1.26 20.69
CA ASP A 106 -12.52 -2.24 21.74
C ASP A 106 -11.01 -2.38 21.98
N ALA A 107 -10.22 -2.44 20.91
CA ALA A 107 -8.76 -2.58 21.00
C ALA A 107 -8.08 -1.39 21.71
N VAL A 108 -8.56 -0.16 21.49
CA VAL A 108 -7.97 1.04 22.08
C VAL A 108 -8.59 1.43 23.42
N ARG A 109 -9.71 0.83 23.84
CA ARG A 109 -10.47 1.20 25.04
C ARG A 109 -9.58 1.35 26.28
N ASP A 110 -8.77 0.34 26.56
CA ASP A 110 -7.95 0.30 27.78
C ASP A 110 -6.59 0.98 27.60
N ARG A 111 -6.24 1.36 26.36
CA ARG A 111 -4.96 2.01 26.00
C ARG A 111 -5.06 3.53 25.93
N LEU A 112 -6.21 4.03 25.49
CA LEU A 112 -6.47 5.44 25.25
C LEU A 112 -7.70 5.88 26.03
N PRO A 113 -7.57 6.26 27.32
CA PRO A 113 -8.71 6.71 28.12
C PRO A 113 -9.49 7.87 27.49
N LEU A 114 -8.82 8.72 26.71
CA LEU A 114 -9.44 9.81 25.96
C LEU A 114 -10.48 9.35 24.92
N MET A 115 -10.47 8.07 24.54
CA MET A 115 -11.41 7.48 23.59
C MET A 115 -12.75 7.09 24.22
N HIS A 116 -12.88 7.07 25.56
CA HIS A 116 -14.14 6.71 26.23
C HIS A 116 -15.30 7.65 25.86
N ASP A 117 -15.02 8.94 25.74
CA ASP A 117 -16.01 9.99 25.40
C ASP A 117 -15.82 10.52 23.96
N ALA A 118 -14.96 9.89 23.16
CA ALA A 118 -14.66 10.36 21.82
C ALA A 118 -15.79 10.00 20.84
N GLU A 119 -16.20 10.98 20.05
CA GLU A 119 -17.11 10.77 18.92
C GLU A 119 -16.33 10.63 17.63
N ILE A 120 -16.74 9.72 16.74
CA ILE A 120 -16.21 9.64 15.38
C ILE A 120 -16.86 10.73 14.53
N ASP A 121 -16.05 11.51 13.81
CA ASP A 121 -16.51 12.58 12.92
C ASP A 121 -16.73 12.06 11.50
N TYR A 122 -15.70 11.44 10.93
CA TYR A 122 -15.78 10.87 9.59
C TYR A 122 -14.85 9.68 9.40
N HIS A 123 -15.08 8.94 8.32
CA HIS A 123 -14.17 7.92 7.83
C HIS A 123 -13.62 8.28 6.45
N ARG A 124 -12.53 7.63 6.06
CA ARG A 124 -11.99 7.65 4.70
C ARG A 124 -11.62 6.22 4.32
N VAL A 125 -12.08 5.81 3.16
CA VAL A 125 -11.76 4.51 2.57
C VAL A 125 -10.94 4.75 1.31
N GLY A 126 -9.97 3.89 1.07
CA GLY A 126 -9.17 3.89 -0.14
C GLY A 126 -8.61 2.51 -0.41
N LEU A 127 -7.70 2.42 -1.37
CA LEU A 127 -7.01 1.18 -1.71
C LEU A 127 -5.53 1.31 -1.35
N VAL A 128 -4.98 0.26 -0.75
CA VAL A 128 -3.54 0.07 -0.61
C VAL A 128 -3.14 -1.13 -1.43
N SER A 129 -2.03 -0.99 -2.16
CA SER A 129 -1.52 -2.00 -3.07
C SER A 129 -0.26 -2.64 -2.51
N TYR A 130 -0.24 -3.97 -2.49
CA TYR A 130 0.80 -4.79 -1.89
C TYR A 130 1.31 -5.80 -2.90
N PRO A 131 2.60 -5.78 -3.23
CA PRO A 131 3.28 -6.89 -3.89
C PRO A 131 3.37 -8.08 -2.93
N ILE A 132 3.49 -9.28 -3.47
CA ILE A 132 3.55 -10.52 -2.68
C ILE A 132 4.70 -10.54 -1.65
N ASP A 133 5.77 -9.79 -1.90
CA ASP A 133 6.92 -9.65 -1.01
C ASP A 133 6.88 -8.40 -0.12
N PHE A 134 5.81 -7.61 -0.19
CA PHE A 134 5.61 -6.37 0.57
C PHE A 134 6.65 -5.27 0.31
N LEU A 135 7.41 -5.33 -0.79
CA LEU A 135 8.34 -4.28 -1.22
C LEU A 135 7.79 -3.49 -2.41
N PRO A 136 7.95 -2.16 -2.47
CA PRO A 136 7.50 -1.37 -3.61
C PRO A 136 8.19 -1.78 -4.91
N ASN A 137 7.54 -1.50 -6.04
CA ASN A 137 8.13 -1.64 -7.36
C ASN A 137 8.66 -0.28 -7.82
N ILE A 138 9.98 -0.14 -7.87
CA ILE A 138 10.69 1.08 -8.22
C ILE A 138 11.79 0.75 -9.23
N GLY A 139 11.68 1.28 -10.45
CA GLY A 139 12.73 1.14 -11.47
C GLY A 139 12.21 0.79 -12.86
N PRO A 140 13.11 0.48 -13.80
CA PRO A 140 12.75 0.14 -15.18
C PRO A 140 12.09 -1.24 -15.27
N ILE A 141 11.35 -1.47 -16.35
CA ILE A 141 10.96 -2.81 -16.82
C ILE A 141 11.86 -3.18 -18.00
N ALA A 142 12.72 -4.20 -17.87
CA ALA A 142 13.67 -4.57 -18.92
C ALA A 142 12.99 -4.94 -20.25
N ALA A 143 11.81 -5.57 -20.19
CA ALA A 143 11.03 -5.95 -21.36
C ALA A 143 10.45 -4.76 -22.14
N LEU A 144 10.35 -3.58 -21.52
CA LEU A 144 9.74 -2.37 -22.10
C LEU A 144 10.65 -1.14 -21.86
N PRO A 145 11.70 -0.96 -22.68
CA PRO A 145 12.58 0.19 -22.57
C PRO A 145 11.81 1.52 -22.59
N GLY A 146 12.14 2.42 -21.67
CA GLY A 146 11.44 3.70 -21.49
C GLY A 146 10.25 3.65 -20.53
N LEU A 147 9.81 2.47 -20.07
CA LEU A 147 8.80 2.33 -19.02
C LEU A 147 9.45 2.11 -17.66
N TYR A 148 9.09 2.95 -16.71
CA TYR A 148 9.52 2.90 -15.31
C TYR A 148 8.31 2.79 -14.39
N LEU A 149 8.50 2.11 -13.26
CA LEU A 149 7.48 1.90 -12.24
C LEU A 149 7.86 2.62 -10.95
N GLY A 150 6.88 3.26 -10.32
CA GLY A 150 6.97 3.76 -8.95
C GLY A 150 5.63 3.51 -8.26
N THR A 151 5.41 2.29 -7.81
CA THR A 151 4.08 1.80 -7.45
C THR A 151 4.12 0.71 -6.36
N ASN A 152 2.94 0.38 -5.82
CA ASN A 152 2.68 -0.67 -4.83
C ASN A 152 3.41 -0.44 -3.51
N PHE A 153 3.30 0.77 -3.00
CA PHE A 153 4.05 1.23 -1.82
C PHE A 153 3.60 0.67 -0.46
N CYS A 154 2.72 -0.32 -0.43
CA CYS A 154 2.17 -0.90 0.80
C CYS A 154 1.57 0.19 1.72
N SER A 155 1.36 -0.11 3.00
CA SER A 155 0.89 0.87 4.01
C SER A 155 1.95 1.93 4.38
N GLY A 156 3.23 1.69 4.06
CA GLY A 156 4.36 2.56 4.40
C GLY A 156 4.72 3.62 3.35
N GLY A 157 3.91 3.83 2.32
CA GLY A 157 4.34 4.55 1.11
C GLY A 157 4.79 5.99 1.29
N PHE A 158 4.23 6.71 2.26
CA PHE A 158 4.66 8.09 2.56
C PHE A 158 6.15 8.17 2.95
N GLY A 159 6.66 7.17 3.67
CA GLY A 159 8.09 7.12 4.05
C GLY A 159 9.02 6.82 2.88
N HIS A 160 8.54 6.06 1.89
CA HIS A 160 9.35 5.62 0.75
C HIS A 160 9.40 6.62 -0.40
N THR A 161 8.47 7.58 -0.47
CA THR A 161 8.28 8.45 -1.64
C THR A 161 9.54 9.28 -2.00
N PRO A 162 10.26 9.92 -1.05
CA PRO A 162 11.47 10.69 -1.39
C PRO A 162 12.58 9.83 -2.00
N MET A 163 12.74 8.61 -1.47
CA MET A 163 13.70 7.62 -1.97
C MET A 163 13.31 7.15 -3.38
N ALA A 164 12.03 6.84 -3.59
CA ALA A 164 11.52 6.38 -4.89
C ALA A 164 11.69 7.44 -5.98
N GLY A 165 11.39 8.71 -5.68
CA GLY A 165 11.58 9.81 -6.62
C GLY A 165 13.04 9.97 -7.03
N ARG A 166 13.97 9.82 -6.08
CA ARG A 166 15.41 9.86 -6.36
C ARG A 166 15.87 8.67 -7.23
N LEU A 167 15.49 7.44 -6.88
CA LEU A 167 15.82 6.26 -7.68
C LEU A 167 15.33 6.40 -9.12
N LEU A 168 14.08 6.84 -9.30
CA LEU A 168 13.52 7.01 -10.64
C LEU A 168 14.25 8.10 -11.43
N ALA A 169 14.57 9.22 -10.81
CA ALA A 169 15.36 10.26 -11.46
C ALA A 169 16.74 9.76 -11.91
N GLU A 170 17.46 9.04 -11.05
CA GLU A 170 18.78 8.48 -11.34
C GLU A 170 18.69 7.41 -12.46
N TYR A 171 17.71 6.50 -12.39
CA TYR A 171 17.47 5.52 -13.46
C TYR A 171 17.16 6.15 -14.81
N ILE A 172 16.42 7.26 -14.84
CA ILE A 172 15.99 7.93 -16.07
C ILE A 172 17.12 8.79 -16.66
N ILE A 173 17.85 9.53 -15.83
CA ILE A 173 18.86 10.50 -16.27
C ILE A 173 20.22 9.83 -16.46
N ASP A 174 20.64 9.00 -15.50
CA ASP A 174 21.99 8.45 -15.42
C ASP A 174 22.06 6.98 -15.85
N GLY A 175 20.90 6.31 -15.99
CA GLY A 175 20.80 4.89 -16.36
C GLY A 175 21.18 3.91 -15.24
N GLN A 176 21.56 4.42 -14.07
CA GLN A 176 21.99 3.64 -12.90
C GLN A 176 21.72 4.45 -11.62
N THR A 177 21.68 3.77 -10.47
CA THR A 177 21.38 4.40 -9.18
C THR A 177 22.63 4.54 -8.31
N THR A 178 22.65 5.55 -7.45
CA THR A 178 23.76 5.84 -6.53
C THR A 178 23.80 4.90 -5.32
N PHE A 179 22.70 4.20 -5.04
CA PHE A 179 22.61 3.13 -4.05
C PHE A 179 21.90 1.91 -4.65
N ASP A 180 22.14 0.75 -4.05
CA ASP A 180 21.53 -0.50 -4.48
C ASP A 180 20.02 -0.49 -4.20
N GLY A 181 19.24 -0.51 -5.27
CA GLY A 181 17.77 -0.58 -5.25
C GLY A 181 17.23 -1.88 -5.83
N SER A 182 18.07 -2.91 -6.00
CA SER A 182 17.71 -4.17 -6.66
C SER A 182 16.52 -4.88 -6.02
N ASP A 183 16.37 -4.79 -4.70
CA ASP A 183 15.21 -5.32 -3.96
C ASP A 183 13.86 -4.67 -4.37
N PHE A 184 13.89 -3.48 -4.97
CA PHE A 184 12.70 -2.77 -5.47
C PHE A 184 12.48 -2.93 -6.97
N ALA A 185 13.43 -3.54 -7.69
CA ALA A 185 13.35 -3.65 -9.15
C ALA A 185 12.08 -4.43 -9.54
N PRO A 186 11.27 -3.96 -10.50
CA PRO A 186 10.10 -4.69 -10.99
C PRO A 186 10.45 -6.11 -11.48
N ASP A 187 11.59 -6.24 -12.15
CA ASP A 187 12.06 -7.49 -12.74
C ASP A 187 12.53 -8.53 -11.71
N ARG A 188 12.51 -8.22 -10.40
CA ARG A 188 12.74 -9.24 -9.35
C ARG A 188 11.70 -10.38 -9.39
N PHE A 189 10.58 -10.14 -10.08
CA PHE A 189 9.53 -11.12 -10.33
C PHE A 189 9.61 -11.80 -11.71
N ALA A 190 10.71 -11.67 -12.46
CA ALA A 190 10.82 -12.22 -13.82
C ALA A 190 10.53 -13.74 -13.90
N ASP A 191 10.95 -14.50 -12.88
CA ASP A 191 10.71 -15.95 -12.79
C ASP A 191 9.46 -16.31 -11.96
N PHE A 192 8.69 -15.33 -11.51
CA PHE A 192 7.48 -15.55 -10.71
C PHE A 192 6.27 -15.76 -11.62
N ASP A 193 5.47 -16.81 -11.33
CA ASP A 193 4.23 -17.08 -12.06
C ASP A 193 3.11 -16.11 -11.64
N THR A 194 3.26 -14.87 -12.11
CA THR A 194 2.34 -13.76 -11.81
C THR A 194 0.93 -14.04 -12.30
N LYS A 195 0.79 -14.69 -13.47
CA LYS A 195 -0.53 -14.96 -14.06
C LYS A 195 -1.33 -15.93 -13.19
N THR A 196 -0.72 -17.02 -12.75
CA THR A 196 -1.38 -17.96 -11.82
C THR A 196 -1.67 -17.28 -10.49
N TYR A 197 -0.71 -16.54 -9.93
CA TYR A 197 -0.90 -15.82 -8.66
C TYR A 197 -2.10 -14.87 -8.70
N LEU A 198 -2.29 -14.10 -9.78
CA LEU A 198 -3.39 -13.15 -9.88
C LEU A 198 -4.77 -13.80 -10.03
N THR A 199 -4.84 -15.10 -10.38
CA THR A 199 -6.11 -15.86 -10.44
C THR A 199 -6.49 -16.55 -9.13
N GLN A 200 -5.59 -16.61 -8.14
CA GLN A 200 -5.86 -17.27 -6.88
C GLN A 200 -6.78 -16.44 -6.00
N ASP A 201 -7.67 -17.10 -5.26
CA ASP A 201 -8.41 -16.48 -4.17
C ASP A 201 -7.52 -16.48 -2.92
N ILE A 202 -6.99 -15.30 -2.54
CA ILE A 202 -6.08 -15.14 -1.40
C ILE A 202 -6.52 -13.90 -0.63
N THR A 203 -6.75 -14.09 0.66
CA THR A 203 -7.05 -13.01 1.60
C THR A 203 -5.79 -12.21 1.95
N TYR A 204 -5.94 -11.01 2.47
CA TYR A 204 -4.81 -10.22 2.97
C TYR A 204 -4.00 -10.99 4.03
N ASN A 205 -4.68 -11.63 4.99
CA ASN A 205 -4.00 -12.46 5.99
C ASN A 205 -3.27 -13.66 5.35
N GLY A 206 -3.88 -14.32 4.36
CA GLY A 206 -3.23 -15.40 3.61
C GLY A 206 -1.98 -14.93 2.85
N MET A 207 -2.00 -13.69 2.35
CA MET A 207 -0.83 -13.07 1.72
C MET A 207 0.28 -12.78 2.74
N ILE A 208 -0.07 -12.28 3.94
CA ILE A 208 0.88 -12.09 5.04
C ILE A 208 1.52 -13.42 5.44
N GLU A 209 0.73 -14.47 5.62
CA GLU A 209 1.22 -15.80 5.99
C GLU A 209 2.17 -16.37 4.93
N THR A 210 1.81 -16.22 3.66
CA THR A 210 2.65 -16.63 2.52
C THR A 210 4.00 -15.92 2.55
N HIS A 211 4.00 -14.60 2.73
CA HIS A 211 5.22 -13.81 2.86
C HIS A 211 6.05 -14.23 4.07
N ALA A 212 5.43 -14.40 5.23
CA ALA A 212 6.12 -14.83 6.45
C ALA A 212 6.79 -16.21 6.29
N ALA A 213 6.15 -17.14 5.60
CA ALA A 213 6.71 -18.45 5.30
C ALA A 213 7.94 -18.35 4.38
N GLN A 214 7.88 -17.50 3.34
CA GLN A 214 9.00 -17.25 2.41
C GLN A 214 10.18 -16.59 3.12
N SER A 215 9.93 -15.57 3.93
CA SER A 215 10.95 -14.85 4.72
C SER A 215 11.65 -15.77 5.74
N ARG A 216 10.91 -16.69 6.39
CA ARG A 216 11.51 -17.71 7.29
C ARG A 216 12.34 -18.75 6.53
N GLY A 217 11.96 -19.09 5.31
CA GLY A 217 12.74 -19.97 4.43
C GLY A 217 14.07 -19.34 3.98
N PHE A 218 14.09 -18.01 3.79
CA PHE A 218 15.28 -17.25 3.41
C PHE A 218 16.33 -17.19 4.54
N VAL A 219 15.89 -17.06 5.80
CA VAL A 219 16.79 -17.08 6.98
C VAL A 219 17.45 -18.45 7.17
N ARG A 220 16.73 -19.56 6.91
CA ARG A 220 17.29 -20.91 7.05
C ARG A 220 18.29 -21.32 5.97
N LYS A 221 18.33 -20.65 4.82
CA LYS A 221 19.29 -20.94 3.73
C LYS A 221 20.61 -20.15 3.85
N LYS A 222 20.75 -19.28 4.86
CA LYS A 222 21.97 -18.49 5.12
C LYS A 222 22.86 -19.07 6.23
N HIS A 223 22.71 -20.35 6.59
CA HIS A 223 23.58 -21.05 7.54
C HIS A 223 24.17 -22.32 6.93
#